data_AF-A0A8T3NQ13-F1
#
_entry.id   AF-A0A8T3NQ13-F1
#
_cell.length_a   1.000
_cell.length_b   1.000
_cell.length_c   1.000
_cell.angle_alpha   90.00
_cell.angle_beta   90.00
_cell.angle_gamma   90.00
#
_symmetry.space_group_name_H-M   'P 1'
#
loop_
_entity.id
_entity.type
_entity.pdbx_description
1 polymer ?
#
loop_
_entity_poly.entity_id
_entity_poly.type
_entity_poly.pdbx_seq_one_letter_code
_entity_poly.pdbx_strand_id
1 'polypeptide(L)' 'WEAVGRAHGAMFRDVRPASTMVVVAALLDPRWKVEMEAEAVLGG' A
#
# COMPACT_ATOMS: atom_id res chain seq x y z
N TRP A 1 -8.39 -7.94 -0.71
CA TRP A 1 -7.37 -7.23 -1.50
C TRP A 1 -7.98 -6.14 -2.39
N GLU A 2 -9.13 -6.35 -3.04
CA GLU A 2 -9.70 -5.37 -3.98
C GLU A 2 -9.95 -3.97 -3.40
N ALA A 3 -10.51 -3.87 -2.19
CA ALA A 3 -10.77 -2.57 -1.54
C ALA A 3 -9.46 -1.79 -1.29
N VAL A 4 -8.41 -2.49 -0.87
CA VAL A 4 -7.06 -1.92 -0.69
C VAL A 4 -6.49 -1.49 -2.04
N GLY A 5 -6.59 -2.33 -3.08
CA GLY A 5 -6.13 -1.99 -4.42
C GLY A 5 -6.83 -0.76 -5.01
N ARG A 6 -8.15 -0.63 -4.81
CA ARG A 6 -8.92 0.56 -5.21
C ARG A 6 -8.47 1.80 -4.46
N ALA A 7 -8.28 1.71 -3.14
CA ALA A 7 -7.81 2.84 -2.34
C ALA A 7 -6.39 3.28 -2.74
N HIS A 8 -5.48 2.31 -2.94
CA HIS A 8 -4.12 2.57 -3.42
C HIS A 8 -4.14 3.24 -4.79
N GLY A 9 -4.92 2.73 -5.74
CA GLY A 9 -5.07 3.35 -7.06
C GLY A 9 -5.67 4.75 -7.00
N ALA A 10 -6.70 4.98 -6.18
CA ALA A 10 -7.30 6.30 -6.01
C ALA A 10 -6.28 7.34 -5.51
N MET A 11 -5.38 6.95 -4.61
CA MET A 11 -4.37 7.85 -4.04
C MET A 11 -3.13 8.02 -4.93
N PHE A 12 -2.64 6.95 -5.55
CA PHE A 12 -1.33 6.90 -6.19
C PHE A 12 -1.37 6.78 -7.72
N ARG A 13 -2.55 6.86 -8.36
CA ARG A 13 -2.70 6.73 -9.84
C ARG A 13 -1.79 7.64 -10.65
N ASP A 14 -1.50 8.84 -10.16
CA ASP A 14 -0.69 9.81 -10.89
C ASP A 14 0.82 9.63 -10.60
N VAL A 15 1.20 9.25 -9.38
CA VAL A 15 2.60 9.00 -8.97
C VAL A 15 3.12 7.66 -9.51
N ARG A 16 2.25 6.65 -9.59
CA ARG A 16 2.55 5.29 -10.08
C ARG A 16 3.82 4.67 -9.45
N PRO A 17 3.88 4.54 -8.11
CA PRO A 17 5.04 3.95 -7.44
C PRO A 17 5.20 2.47 -7.83
N ALA A 18 6.45 1.99 -7.87
CA ALA A 18 6.71 0.56 -7.82
C ALA A 18 6.05 0.00 -6.54
N SER A 19 5.23 -1.04 -6.69
CA SER A 19 4.37 -1.51 -5.61
C SER A 19 4.36 -3.03 -5.54
N THR A 20 4.34 -3.56 -4.31
CA THR A 20 4.14 -4.98 -4.03
C THR A 20 2.98 -5.10 -3.04
N MET A 21 2.06 -6.03 -3.29
CA MET A 21 0.96 -6.35 -2.37
C MET A 21 0.95 -7.84 -2.11
N VAL A 22 0.96 -8.23 -0.83
CA VAL A 22 0.96 -9.63 -0.40
C VAL A 22 -0.07 -9.84 0.70
N VAL A 23 -0.57 -11.07 0.81
CA VAL A 23 -1.40 -11.49 1.94
C VAL A 23 -0.47 -12.17 2.95
N VAL A 24 -0.54 -11.73 4.21
CA VAL A 24 0.25 -12.27 5.32
C VAL A 24 -0.63 -13.03 6.30
N ALA A 25 -0.03 -13.87 7.15
CA ALA A 25 -0.77 -14.64 8.15
C ALA A 25 -1.38 -13.76 9.26
N ALA A 26 -0.70 -12.68 9.66
CA ALA A 26 -1.17 -11.71 10.65
C ALA A 26 -0.41 -10.39 10.54
N LEU A 27 -0.99 -9.32 11.09
CA LEU A 27 -0.35 -8.01 11.33
C LEU A 27 -0.06 -7.85 12.82
N LEU A 28 0.74 -6.83 13.19
CA LEU A 28 1.11 -6.57 14.58
C LEU A 28 -0.13 -6.37 15.49
N ASP A 29 -1.08 -5.55 15.04
CA ASP A 29 -2.38 -5.40 15.69
C ASP A 29 -3.47 -6.16 14.91
N PRO A 30 -4.21 -7.08 15.54
CA PRO A 30 -5.24 -7.88 14.87
C PRO A 30 -6.43 -7.07 14.34
N ARG A 31 -6.59 -5.81 14.78
CA ARG A 31 -7.64 -4.90 14.27
C ARG A 31 -7.27 -4.33 12.91
N TRP A 32 -5.97 -4.22 12.60
CA TRP A 32 -5.51 -3.66 11.34
C TRP A 32 -5.89 -4.57 10.17
N LYS A 33 -6.26 -3.96 9.04
CA LYS A 33 -6.71 -4.67 7.83
C LYS A 33 -5.68 -4.62 6.70
N VAL A 34 -4.73 -3.70 6.80
CA VAL A 34 -3.61 -3.50 5.88
C VAL A 34 -2.53 -2.73 6.62
N GLU A 35 -1.27 -3.00 6.27
CA GLU A 35 -0.11 -2.17 6.60
C GLU A 35 0.59 -1.83 5.28
N MET A 36 1.17 -0.63 5.18
CA MET A 36 1.87 -0.18 3.99
C MET A 36 3.13 0.57 4.41
N GLU A 37 4.25 0.20 3.79
CA GLU A 37 5.49 0.95 3.79
C GLU A 37 5.65 1.63 2.44
N ALA A 38 6.12 2.88 2.45
CA ALA A 38 6.33 3.65 1.24
C ALA A 38 7.57 4.51 1.39
N GLU A 39 8.37 4.52 0.33
CA GLU A 39 9.54 5.40 0.20
C GLU A 39 9.28 6.38 -0.94
N ALA A 40 9.89 7.57 -0.86
CA ALA A 40 9.76 8.60 -1.86
C ALA A 40 11.13 9.16 -2.22
N VAL A 41 11.35 9.37 -3.51
CA VAL A 41 12.51 10.12 -4.01
C VAL A 41 12.10 11.59 -4.09
N LEU A 42 12.80 12.44 -3.34
CA LEU A 42 12.54 13.89 -3.31
C LEU A 42 13.55 14.60 -4.22
N GLY A 43 13.20 14.75 -5.50
CA GLY A 43 14.05 15.44 -6.49
C GLY A 43 15.38 14.73 -6.78
N GLY A 44 16.08 15.22 -7.80
CA GLY A 44 17.46 14.84 -8.13
C GLY A 44 18.38 16.05 -8.06
#